data_AF-A0A955AGU6-F1
#
_entry.id   AF-A0A955AGU6-F1
#
_cell.length_a   1.000
_cell.length_b   1.000
_cell.length_c   1.000
_cell.angle_alpha   90.00
_cell.angle_beta   90.00
_cell.angle_gamma   90.00
#
_symmetry.space_group_name_H-M   'P 1'
#
loop_
_entity.id
_entity.type
_entity.pdbx_description
1 polymer ?
#
loop_
_entity_poly.entity_id
_entity_poly.type
_entity_poly.pdbx_seq_one_letter_code
_entity_poly.pdbx_strand_id
1 'polypeptide(L)'
;MPTFRPAWTSVLKVVTMFTLAHSITLWLAVMQYVTIPGSMVESAIAFSIIVSACLNLFRVSTLPSWTVAFGFGLIHGFGFANVLSDLGLRHLALASSLLGFNLGVEVGQLAIVLVVLPLLFLLRDSKLYHWGILRGGSVLVAVVAAVWMYERILNVEILPF
;
A
#
# COMPACT_ATOMS: atom_id res chain seq x y z
N MET A 1 26.91 -7.65 12.38
CA MET A 1 25.71 -6.89 12.80
C MET A 1 24.97 -6.44 11.54
N PRO A 2 23.64 -6.55 11.46
CA PRO A 2 22.90 -6.06 10.29
C PRO A 2 23.14 -4.55 10.16
N THR A 3 23.63 -4.13 9.00
CA THR A 3 23.90 -2.71 8.71
C THR A 3 22.60 -2.00 8.34
N PHE A 4 22.50 -0.69 8.61
CA PHE A 4 21.28 0.10 8.33
C PHE A 4 21.07 0.31 6.83
N ARG A 5 22.17 0.43 6.06
CA ARG A 5 22.14 0.73 4.63
C ARG A 5 21.31 -0.27 3.80
N PRO A 6 21.44 -1.61 3.94
CA PRO A 6 20.61 -2.56 3.21
C PRO A 6 19.12 -2.47 3.55
N ALA A 7 18.76 -2.21 4.82
CA ALA A 7 17.36 -2.04 5.21
C ALA A 7 16.77 -0.79 4.55
N TRP A 8 17.51 0.32 4.61
CA TRP A 8 17.15 1.58 3.95
C TRP A 8 16.93 1.41 2.44
N THR A 9 17.91 0.84 1.73
CA THR A 9 17.81 0.65 0.27
C THR A 9 16.70 -0.31 -0.12
N SER A 10 16.43 -1.33 0.70
CA SER A 10 15.30 -2.25 0.47
C SER A 10 13.95 -1.55 0.61
N VAL A 11 13.75 -0.75 1.66
CA VAL A 11 12.48 -0.04 1.89
C VAL A 11 12.25 1.07 0.86
N LEU A 12 13.29 1.82 0.48
CA LEU A 12 13.18 2.78 -0.61
C LEU A 12 12.71 2.12 -1.91
N LYS A 13 13.30 0.98 -2.29
CA LYS A 13 12.86 0.23 -3.47
C LYS A 13 11.40 -0.21 -3.36
N VAL A 14 10.94 -0.62 -2.18
CA VAL A 14 9.55 -1.01 -1.96
C VAL A 14 8.60 0.16 -2.18
N VAL A 15 8.88 1.32 -1.56
CA VAL A 15 8.04 2.52 -1.68
C VAL A 15 8.00 3.00 -3.13
N THR A 16 9.16 3.20 -3.75
CA THR A 16 9.22 3.71 -5.12
C THR A 16 8.59 2.74 -6.12
N MET A 17 8.79 1.42 -5.99
CA MET A 17 8.15 0.45 -6.90
C MET A 17 6.64 0.39 -6.73
N PHE A 18 6.13 0.56 -5.51
CA PHE A 18 4.70 0.68 -5.27
C PHE A 18 4.14 1.92 -5.96
N THR A 19 4.75 3.10 -5.78
CA THR A 19 4.27 4.35 -6.37
C THR A 19 4.35 4.34 -7.89
N LEU A 20 5.41 3.76 -8.47
CA LEU A 20 5.52 3.58 -9.91
C LEU A 20 4.37 2.74 -10.47
N ALA A 21 4.11 1.57 -9.88
CA ALA A 21 3.00 0.71 -10.29
C ALA A 21 1.63 1.39 -10.11
N HIS A 22 1.43 2.03 -8.97
CA HIS A 22 0.24 2.80 -8.65
C HIS A 22 0.00 3.92 -9.67
N SER A 23 1.04 4.66 -10.06
CA SER A 23 0.96 5.75 -11.04
C SER A 23 0.46 5.24 -12.39
N ILE A 24 0.91 4.05 -12.81
CA ILE A 24 0.50 3.43 -14.08
C ILE A 24 -1.00 3.14 -14.05
N THR A 25 -1.49 2.46 -13.02
CA THR A 25 -2.89 2.03 -12.99
C THR A 25 -3.85 3.17 -12.64
N LEU A 26 -3.44 4.14 -11.83
CA LEU A 26 -4.21 5.37 -11.63
C LEU A 26 -4.39 6.13 -12.95
N TRP A 27 -3.33 6.27 -13.75
CA TRP A 27 -3.45 6.93 -15.06
C TRP A 27 -4.41 6.17 -15.99
N LEU A 28 -4.29 4.84 -16.08
CA LEU A 28 -5.20 4.01 -16.89
C LEU A 28 -6.65 4.15 -16.46
N ALA A 29 -6.90 4.19 -15.15
CA ALA A 29 -8.23 4.25 -14.58
C ALA A 29 -8.87 5.64 -14.76
N VAL A 30 -8.13 6.70 -14.50
CA VAL A 30 -8.61 8.07 -14.66
C VAL A 30 -8.86 8.42 -16.13
N MET A 31 -8.05 7.90 -17.05
CA MET A 31 -8.29 8.03 -18.51
C MET A 31 -9.43 7.12 -19.01
N GLN A 32 -10.07 6.35 -18.11
CA GLN A 32 -11.16 5.42 -18.42
C GLN A 32 -10.77 4.34 -19.45
N TYR A 33 -9.47 4.03 -19.58
CA TYR A 33 -9.01 2.91 -20.41
C TYR A 33 -9.28 1.57 -19.74
N VAL A 34 -9.33 1.54 -18.41
CA VAL A 34 -9.69 0.36 -17.61
C VAL A 34 -10.61 0.79 -16.49
N THR A 35 -11.80 0.21 -16.44
CA THR A 35 -12.80 0.45 -15.39
C THR A 35 -13.04 -0.84 -14.62
N ILE A 36 -12.83 -0.79 -13.30
CA ILE A 36 -13.03 -1.93 -12.39
C ILE A 36 -14.02 -1.48 -11.31
N PRO A 37 -15.03 -2.29 -10.96
CA PRO A 37 -15.94 -1.95 -9.87
C PRO A 37 -15.19 -1.65 -8.56
N GLY A 38 -15.56 -0.56 -7.88
CA GLY A 38 -14.90 -0.12 -6.64
C GLY A 38 -14.85 -1.22 -5.57
N SER A 39 -15.95 -1.96 -5.39
CA SER A 39 -16.01 -3.09 -4.45
C SER A 39 -14.96 -4.17 -4.73
N MET A 40 -14.65 -4.46 -6.00
CA MET A 40 -13.60 -5.41 -6.38
C MET A 40 -12.20 -4.85 -6.09
N VAL A 41 -11.97 -3.58 -6.41
CA VAL A 41 -10.70 -2.90 -6.15
C VAL A 41 -10.43 -2.86 -4.64
N GLU A 42 -11.41 -2.41 -3.85
CA GLU A 42 -11.28 -2.30 -2.39
C GLU A 42 -11.11 -3.68 -1.74
N SER A 43 -11.82 -4.71 -2.21
CA SER A 43 -11.61 -6.09 -1.75
C SER A 43 -10.18 -6.59 -2.06
N ALA A 44 -9.65 -6.25 -3.25
CA ALA A 44 -8.29 -6.62 -3.64
C ALA A 44 -7.23 -5.84 -2.83
N ILE A 45 -7.48 -4.57 -2.51
CA ILE A 45 -6.65 -3.78 -1.59
C ILE A 45 -6.65 -4.43 -0.21
N ALA A 46 -7.82 -4.75 0.35
CA ALA A 46 -7.94 -5.43 1.64
C ALA A 46 -7.19 -6.77 1.64
N PHE A 47 -7.34 -7.56 0.59
CA PHE A 47 -6.60 -8.81 0.41
C PHE A 47 -5.08 -8.60 0.38
N SER A 48 -4.58 -7.57 -0.29
CA SER A 48 -3.14 -7.24 -0.32
C SER A 48 -2.58 -6.96 1.08
N ILE A 49 -3.38 -6.33 1.95
CA ILE A 49 -3.01 -6.06 3.36
C ILE A 49 -2.91 -7.36 4.15
N ILE A 50 -3.87 -8.28 3.97
CA ILE A 50 -3.82 -9.62 4.58
C ILE A 50 -2.57 -10.37 4.14
N VAL A 51 -2.27 -10.37 2.83
CA VAL A 51 -1.05 -11.00 2.30
C VAL A 51 0.20 -10.36 2.90
N SER A 52 0.28 -9.04 2.99
CA SER A 52 1.41 -8.34 3.62
C SER A 52 1.60 -8.73 5.09
N ALA A 53 0.51 -8.79 5.87
CA ALA A 53 0.55 -9.24 7.25
C ALA A 53 1.01 -10.71 7.38
N CYS A 54 0.53 -11.59 6.50
CA CYS A 54 0.99 -12.98 6.45
C CYS A 54 2.48 -13.08 6.12
N LEU A 55 3.00 -12.28 5.18
CA LEU A 55 4.42 -12.25 4.84
C LEU A 55 5.31 -11.73 5.99
N ASN A 56 4.76 -10.90 6.88
CA ASN A 56 5.44 -10.48 8.11
C ASN A 56 5.48 -11.58 9.17
N LEU A 57 4.42 -12.38 9.27
CA LEU A 57 4.29 -13.47 10.25
C LEU A 57 5.05 -14.74 9.82
N PHE A 58 5.01 -15.04 8.52
CA PHE A 58 5.54 -16.25 7.93
C PHE A 58 6.61 -15.90 6.90
N ARG A 59 7.82 -16.46 7.06
CA ARG A 59 8.90 -16.33 6.05
C ARG A 59 8.66 -17.29 4.88
N VAL A 60 7.59 -17.07 4.13
CA VAL A 60 7.13 -17.99 3.08
C VAL A 60 7.37 -17.50 1.65
N SER A 61 7.81 -16.25 1.46
CA SER A 61 8.10 -15.71 0.12
C SER A 61 9.59 -15.73 -0.19
N THR A 62 9.92 -16.29 -1.35
CA THR A 62 11.24 -16.19 -1.99
C THR A 62 11.35 -14.95 -2.89
N LEU A 63 10.22 -14.27 -3.17
CA LEU A 63 10.21 -13.07 -4.00
C LEU A 63 10.79 -11.87 -3.24
N PRO A 64 11.53 -10.97 -3.93
CA PRO A 64 11.93 -9.70 -3.36
C PRO A 64 10.71 -8.85 -2.97
N SER A 65 10.77 -8.18 -1.81
CA SER A 65 9.65 -7.36 -1.31
C SER A 65 9.21 -6.26 -2.28
N TRP A 66 10.14 -5.71 -3.07
CA TRP A 66 9.81 -4.68 -4.07
C TRP A 66 8.93 -5.22 -5.21
N THR A 67 9.02 -6.51 -5.54
CA THR A 67 8.18 -7.14 -6.57
C THR A 67 6.75 -7.30 -6.08
N VAL A 68 6.59 -7.70 -4.82
CA VAL A 68 5.29 -7.76 -4.15
C VAL A 68 4.67 -6.37 -4.06
N ALA A 69 5.46 -5.37 -3.67
CA ALA A 69 5.03 -3.98 -3.59
C ALA A 69 4.60 -3.41 -4.95
N PHE A 70 5.32 -3.73 -6.02
CA PHE A 70 4.92 -3.37 -7.38
C PHE A 70 3.56 -3.99 -7.74
N GLY A 71 3.37 -5.29 -7.48
CA GLY A 71 2.09 -5.97 -7.72
C GLY A 71 0.93 -5.33 -6.94
N PHE A 72 1.15 -4.99 -5.67
CA PHE A 72 0.14 -4.28 -4.87
C PHE A 72 -0.12 -2.87 -5.38
N GLY A 73 0.92 -2.13 -5.78
CA GLY A 73 0.77 -0.79 -6.35
C GLY A 73 -0.15 -0.79 -7.58
N LEU A 74 -0.04 -1.80 -8.46
CA LEU A 74 -0.93 -1.94 -9.62
C LEU A 74 -2.40 -2.01 -9.20
N ILE A 75 -2.72 -2.75 -8.13
CA ILE A 75 -4.09 -2.87 -7.63
C ILE A 75 -4.55 -1.53 -7.03
N HIS A 76 -3.71 -0.91 -6.21
CA HIS A 76 -4.07 0.27 -5.43
C HIS A 76 -4.35 1.50 -6.30
N GLY A 77 -3.69 1.66 -7.45
CA GLY A 77 -3.93 2.80 -8.36
C GLY A 77 -5.36 2.90 -8.87
N PHE A 78 -6.12 1.80 -8.92
CA PHE A 78 -7.53 1.84 -9.28
C PHE A 78 -8.42 2.44 -8.18
N GLY A 79 -7.99 2.45 -6.91
CA GLY A 79 -8.82 2.84 -5.77
C GLY A 79 -9.15 4.34 -5.72
N PHE A 80 -8.31 5.19 -6.33
CA PHE A 80 -8.48 6.65 -6.35
C PHE A 80 -9.06 7.19 -7.66
N ALA A 81 -9.32 6.32 -8.63
CA ALA A 81 -9.69 6.72 -9.98
C ALA A 81 -10.99 7.53 -10.01
N ASN A 82 -12.02 7.05 -9.29
CA ASN A 82 -13.35 7.68 -9.24
C ASN A 82 -13.28 9.11 -8.70
N VAL A 83 -12.47 9.34 -7.66
CA VAL A 83 -12.32 10.67 -7.04
C VAL A 83 -11.73 11.67 -8.03
N LEU A 84 -10.73 11.27 -8.82
CA LEU A 84 -10.07 12.16 -9.77
C LEU A 84 -10.85 12.35 -11.07
N SER A 85 -11.56 11.32 -11.54
CA SER A 85 -12.41 11.42 -12.73
C SER A 85 -13.60 12.36 -12.51
N ASP A 86 -14.13 12.42 -11.29
CA ASP A 86 -15.31 13.22 -10.95
C ASP A 86 -15.02 14.73 -10.90
N LEU A 87 -13.73 15.13 -10.90
CA LEU A 87 -13.32 16.54 -10.89
C LEU A 87 -13.55 17.27 -12.23
N GLY A 88 -13.91 16.56 -13.31
CA GLY A 88 -14.24 17.17 -14.61
C GLY A 88 -13.10 17.99 -15.24
N LEU A 89 -11.86 17.67 -14.93
CA LEU A 89 -10.69 18.46 -15.32
C LEU A 89 -10.36 18.31 -16.81
N ARG A 90 -9.93 19.41 -17.44
CA ARG A 90 -9.32 19.38 -18.78
C ARG A 90 -8.04 18.53 -18.76
N HIS A 91 -7.75 17.78 -19.82
CA HIS A 91 -6.64 16.81 -19.89
C HIS A 91 -5.28 17.31 -19.36
N LEU A 92 -4.89 18.56 -19.65
CA LEU A 92 -3.65 19.16 -19.13
C LEU A 92 -3.66 19.34 -17.60
N ALA A 93 -4.79 19.78 -17.05
CA ALA A 93 -4.97 19.94 -15.60
C ALA A 93 -5.06 18.58 -14.89
N LEU A 94 -5.62 17.57 -15.57
CA LEU A 94 -5.66 16.20 -15.09
C LEU A 94 -4.26 15.58 -15.00
N ALA A 95 -3.43 15.76 -16.03
CA ALA A 95 -2.05 15.28 -16.03
C ALA A 95 -1.21 15.92 -14.91
N SER A 96 -1.33 17.23 -14.70
CA SER A 96 -0.65 17.90 -13.58
C SER A 96 -1.17 17.44 -12.21
N SER A 97 -2.47 17.16 -12.10
CA SER A 97 -3.07 16.66 -10.85
C SER A 97 -2.60 15.24 -10.54
N LEU A 98 -2.53 14.36 -11.55
CA LEU A 98 -1.98 13.01 -11.42
C LEU A 98 -0.50 13.03 -11.00
N LEU A 99 0.29 13.91 -11.61
CA LEU A 99 1.71 14.06 -11.25
C LEU A 99 1.85 14.58 -9.82
N GLY A 100 1.10 15.62 -9.45
CA GLY A 100 1.10 16.17 -8.10
C GLY A 100 0.66 15.16 -7.05
N PHE A 101 -0.39 14.38 -7.34
CA PHE A 101 -0.87 13.32 -6.46
C PHE A 101 0.20 12.25 -6.21
N ASN A 102 0.77 11.67 -7.27
CA ASN A 102 1.79 10.61 -7.12
C ASN A 102 3.07 11.14 -6.46
N LEU A 103 3.49 12.38 -6.76
CA LEU A 103 4.63 12.99 -6.08
C LEU A 103 4.33 13.21 -4.58
N GLY A 104 3.11 13.65 -4.25
CA GLY A 104 2.66 13.78 -2.87
C GLY A 104 2.67 12.43 -2.13
N VAL A 105 2.22 11.36 -2.78
CA VAL A 105 2.25 9.99 -2.24
C VAL A 105 3.70 9.54 -1.96
N GLU A 106 4.60 9.64 -2.95
CA GLU A 106 6.01 9.26 -2.77
C GLU A 106 6.66 10.06 -1.63
N VAL A 107 6.48 11.38 -1.61
CA VAL A 107 7.05 12.24 -0.57
C VAL A 107 6.49 11.88 0.81
N GLY A 108 5.18 11.66 0.93
CA GLY A 108 4.54 11.24 2.18
C GLY A 108 5.08 9.91 2.68
N GLN A 109 5.21 8.92 1.81
CA GLN A 109 5.78 7.62 2.16
C GLN A 109 7.25 7.73 2.57
N LEU A 110 8.06 8.51 1.83
CA LEU A 110 9.47 8.74 2.17
C LEU A 110 9.64 9.46 3.51
N ALA A 111 8.77 10.42 3.83
CA ALA A 111 8.75 11.08 5.13
C ALA A 111 8.46 10.08 6.27
N ILE A 112 7.49 9.18 6.08
CA ILE A 112 7.20 8.11 7.04
C ILE A 112 8.41 7.18 7.18
N VAL A 113 9.04 6.76 6.08
CA VAL A 113 10.23 5.89 6.10
C VAL A 113 11.38 6.55 6.85
N LEU A 114 11.62 7.85 6.63
CA LEU A 114 12.69 8.59 7.27
C LEU A 114 12.58 8.58 8.81
N VAL A 115 11.36 8.55 9.35
CA VAL A 115 11.11 8.55 10.80
C VAL A 115 10.95 7.14 11.35
N VAL A 116 10.10 6.32 10.73
CA VAL A 116 9.69 5.02 11.26
C VAL A 116 10.80 3.98 11.10
N LEU A 117 11.50 3.95 9.96
CA LEU A 117 12.50 2.90 9.71
C LEU A 117 13.68 2.94 10.70
N PRO A 118 14.29 4.11 11.03
CA PRO A 118 15.30 4.16 12.08
C PRO A 118 14.80 3.65 13.44
N LEU A 119 13.58 4.03 13.85
CA LEU A 119 13.00 3.60 15.12
C LEU A 119 12.80 2.08 15.15
N LEU A 120 12.23 1.50 14.09
CA LEU A 120 12.06 0.05 13.98
C LEU A 120 13.41 -0.67 13.95
N PHE A 121 14.41 -0.10 13.28
CA PHE A 121 15.74 -0.68 13.22
C PHE A 121 16.45 -0.70 14.60
N LEU A 122 16.26 0.35 15.42
CA LEU A 122 16.78 0.41 16.79
C LEU A 122 16.06 -0.57 17.72
N LEU A 123 14.74 -0.72 17.56
CA LEU A 123 13.92 -1.60 18.41
C LEU A 123 13.94 -3.06 17.96
N ARG A 124 14.55 -3.38 16.83
CA ARG A 124 14.42 -4.69 16.15
C ARG A 124 14.77 -5.89 17.01
N ASP A 125 15.68 -5.74 17.97
CA ASP A 125 16.15 -6.84 18.83
C ASP A 125 15.33 -6.96 20.14
N SER A 126 14.39 -6.05 20.36
CA SER A 126 13.53 -6.04 21.55
C SER A 126 12.37 -7.05 21.46
N LYS A 127 11.94 -7.56 22.62
CA LYS A 127 10.73 -8.41 22.71
C LYS A 127 9.47 -7.63 22.32
N LEU A 128 9.42 -6.33 22.63
CA LEU A 128 8.31 -5.44 22.28
C LEU A 128 8.13 -5.37 20.76
N TYR A 129 9.23 -5.21 20.02
CA TYR A 129 9.17 -5.20 18.56
C TYR A 129 8.66 -6.54 18.01
N HIS A 130 9.25 -7.67 18.43
CA HIS A 130 8.89 -8.97 17.87
C HIS A 130 7.46 -9.40 18.19
N TRP A 131 7.03 -9.24 19.44
CA TRP A 131 5.73 -9.74 19.90
C TRP A 131 4.61 -8.70 19.78
N GLY A 132 4.87 -7.46 20.16
CA GLY A 132 3.88 -6.39 20.12
C GLY A 132 3.71 -5.83 18.72
N ILE A 133 4.78 -5.28 18.14
CA ILE A 133 4.71 -4.53 16.89
C ILE A 133 4.57 -5.47 15.69
N LEU A 134 5.52 -6.39 15.51
CA LEU A 134 5.57 -7.25 14.33
C LEU A 134 4.44 -8.28 14.35
N ARG A 135 4.38 -9.15 15.37
CA ARG A 135 3.36 -10.21 15.44
C ARG A 135 1.98 -9.67 15.78
N GLY A 136 1.85 -8.97 16.91
CA GLY A 136 0.57 -8.40 17.34
C GLY A 136 -0.01 -7.43 16.31
N GLY A 137 0.80 -6.50 15.81
CA GLY A 137 0.39 -5.56 14.76
C GLY A 137 0.00 -6.24 13.45
N SER A 138 0.74 -7.26 12.99
CA SER A 138 0.36 -7.98 11.76
C SER A 138 -0.95 -8.75 11.93
N VAL A 139 -1.16 -9.42 13.07
CA VAL A 139 -2.44 -10.11 13.35
C VAL A 139 -3.59 -9.10 13.41
N LEU A 140 -3.42 -7.98 14.11
CA LEU A 140 -4.43 -6.95 14.20
C LEU A 140 -4.83 -6.40 12.82
N VAL A 141 -3.83 -6.02 12.02
CA VAL A 141 -4.05 -5.48 10.67
C VAL A 141 -4.69 -6.53 9.75
N ALA A 142 -4.28 -7.80 9.85
CA ALA A 142 -4.91 -8.89 9.09
C ALA A 142 -6.39 -9.07 9.45
N VAL A 143 -6.73 -9.00 10.74
CA VAL A 143 -8.13 -9.12 11.20
C VAL A 143 -8.96 -7.93 10.70
N VAL A 144 -8.47 -6.71 10.87
CA VAL A 144 -9.18 -5.51 10.38
C VAL A 144 -9.36 -5.57 8.86
N ALA A 145 -8.32 -5.96 8.12
CA ALA A 145 -8.39 -6.10 6.67
C ALA A 145 -9.33 -7.24 6.24
N ALA A 146 -9.43 -8.34 6.99
CA ALA A 146 -10.38 -9.41 6.72
C ALA A 146 -11.83 -8.97 6.93
N VAL A 147 -12.11 -8.19 7.99
CA VAL A 147 -13.43 -7.59 8.20
C VAL A 147 -13.75 -6.63 7.06
N TRP A 148 -12.84 -5.73 6.71
CA TRP A 148 -13.03 -4.78 5.62
C TRP A 148 -13.25 -5.48 4.26
N MET A 149 -12.49 -6.56 3.98
CA MET A 149 -12.70 -7.36 2.77
C MET A 149 -14.10 -7.99 2.75
N TYR A 150 -14.57 -8.52 3.89
CA TYR A 150 -15.90 -9.11 4.02
C TYR A 150 -17.01 -8.09 3.77
N GLU A 151 -16.87 -6.88 4.33
CA GLU A 151 -17.78 -5.75 4.08
C GLU A 151 -17.90 -5.42 2.60
N ARG A 152 -16.77 -5.36 1.89
CA ARG A 152 -16.75 -5.01 0.46
C ARG A 152 -17.28 -6.11 -0.44
N ILE A 153 -17.10 -7.38 -0.06
CA ILE A 153 -17.64 -8.52 -0.82
C ILE A 153 -19.16 -8.62 -0.65
N LEU A 154 -19.67 -8.45 0.59
CA LEU A 154 -21.10 -8.60 0.88
C LEU A 154 -21.89 -7.30 0.86
N ASN A 155 -21.21 -6.17 0.67
CA ASN A 155 -21.80 -4.84 0.69
C ASN A 155 -22.54 -4.55 2.01
N VAL A 156 -21.88 -4.83 3.13
CA VAL A 156 -22.38 -4.60 4.50
C VAL A 156 -21.46 -3.62 5.25
N GLU A 157 -21.98 -2.95 6.27
CA GLU A 157 -21.26 -1.98 7.10
C GLU A 157 -21.17 -2.50 8.54
N ILE A 158 -19.95 -2.75 9.03
CA ILE A 158 -19.63 -3.33 10.35
C ILE A 158 -18.66 -2.39 11.09
N LEU A 159 -17.63 -1.92 10.42
CA LEU A 159 -16.69 -0.90 10.85
C LEU A 159 -17.33 0.48 10.64
N PRO A 160 -17.23 1.39 11.63
CA PRO A 160 -17.92 2.67 11.58
C PRO A 160 -17.21 3.72 10.70
N PHE A 161 -16.34 3.30 9.78
CA PHE A 161 -15.48 4.17 8.97
C PHE A 161 -15.27 3.65 7.55
#